data_AF-A0AAD1A3B3-F1
#
_entry.id   AF-A0AAD1A3B3-F1
#
_cell.length_a   1.000
_cell.length_b   1.000
_cell.length_c   1.000
_cell.angle_alpha   90.00
_cell.angle_beta   90.00
_cell.angle_gamma   90.00
#
_symmetry.space_group_name_H-M   'P 1'
#
loop_
_entity.id
_entity.type
_entity.pdbx_description
1 polymer ?
#
loop_
_entity_poly.entity_id
_entity_poly.type
_entity_poly.pdbx_seq_one_letter_code
_entity_poly.pdbx_strand_id
1 'polypeptide(L)' 'MTKAQEAALAWLRERNGDGCFDRNGVLLAAGESAPVTRTTWNHLRDLGLVEFYKPTGKGRGRCRLTQRSAA' A
#
# COMPACT_ATOMS: atom_id res chain seq x y z
N MET A 1 0.43 -11.93 10.69
CA MET A 1 0.60 -10.49 10.42
C MET A 1 1.68 -9.96 11.35
N THR A 2 2.55 -9.05 10.90
CA THR A 2 3.50 -8.35 11.80
C THR A 2 2.92 -7.00 12.24
N LYS A 3 3.42 -6.44 13.35
CA LYS A 3 3.01 -5.08 13.80
C LYS A 3 3.19 -4.01 12.72
N ALA A 4 4.24 -4.12 11.91
CA ALA A 4 4.50 -3.21 10.80
C ALA A 4 3.48 -3.35 9.66
N GLN A 5 3.01 -4.56 9.39
CA GLN A 5 1.95 -4.82 8.40
C GLN A 5 0.60 -4.28 8.87
N GLU A 6 0.26 -4.46 10.14
CA GLU A 6 -0.96 -3.92 10.75
C GLU A 6 -0.95 -2.38 10.73
N ALA A 7 0.17 -1.78 11.16
CA ALA A 7 0.34 -0.32 11.11
C ALA A 7 0.25 0.23 9.68
N ALA A 8 0.80 -0.49 8.68
CA ALA A 8 0.71 -0.07 7.28
C ALA A 8 -0.73 -0.11 6.75
N LEU A 9 -1.50 -1.13 7.10
CA LEU A 9 -2.92 -1.22 6.72
C LEU A 9 -3.75 -0.11 7.37
N ALA A 10 -3.56 0.12 8.68
CA ALA A 10 -4.21 1.22 9.40
C ALA A 10 -3.86 2.58 8.78
N TRP A 11 -2.56 2.82 8.54
CA TRP A 11 -2.06 4.05 7.92
C TRP A 11 -2.68 4.31 6.54
N LEU A 12 -2.80 3.27 5.69
CA LEU A 12 -3.42 3.42 4.37
C LEU A 12 -4.92 3.64 4.48
N ARG A 13 -5.58 2.98 5.45
CA ARG A 13 -7.02 3.11 5.69
C ARG A 13 -7.43 4.52 6.10
N GLU A 14 -6.65 5.13 6.99
CA GLU A 14 -6.80 6.53 7.39
C GLU A 14 -6.63 7.51 6.21
N ARG A 15 -6.01 7.05 5.10
CA ARG A 15 -5.69 7.84 3.90
C ARG A 15 -6.49 7.40 2.68
N ASN A 16 -7.77 7.13 2.89
CA ASN A 16 -8.75 6.71 1.87
C ASN A 16 -8.55 5.30 1.31
N GLY A 17 -7.64 4.51 1.87
CA GLY A 17 -7.39 3.14 1.43
C GLY A 17 -6.71 3.03 0.07
N ASP A 18 -6.13 4.12 -0.46
CA ASP A 18 -5.51 4.16 -1.78
C ASP A 18 -4.28 5.08 -1.82
N GLY A 19 -3.25 4.67 -2.54
CA GLY A 19 -2.06 5.47 -2.79
C GLY A 19 -1.38 5.16 -4.12
N CYS A 20 -0.40 5.98 -4.47
CA CYS A 20 0.43 5.87 -5.67
C CYS A 20 1.89 5.65 -5.28
N PHE A 21 2.63 4.75 -5.93
CA PHE A 21 4.06 4.67 -5.65
C PHE A 21 4.84 5.73 -6.43
N ASP A 22 5.81 6.34 -5.78
CA ASP A 22 6.77 7.22 -6.43
C ASP A 22 7.81 6.42 -7.24
N ARG A 23 8.75 7.14 -7.87
CA ARG A 23 9.85 6.52 -8.65
C ARG A 23 10.78 5.64 -7.80
N ASN A 24 10.86 5.89 -6.50
CA ASN A 24 11.69 5.18 -5.54
C ASN A 24 10.98 3.97 -4.91
N GLY A 25 9.67 3.80 -5.18
CA GLY A 25 8.85 2.74 -4.62
C GLY A 25 8.30 3.06 -3.23
N VAL A 26 8.28 4.32 -2.82
CA VAL A 26 7.59 4.81 -1.61
C VAL A 26 6.12 5.05 -1.96
N LEU A 27 5.20 4.54 -1.13
CA LEU A 27 3.77 4.76 -1.33
C LEU A 27 3.38 6.14 -0.82
N LEU A 28 2.72 6.93 -1.67
CA LEU A 28 2.13 8.22 -1.33
C LEU A 28 0.62 8.07 -1.22
N ALA A 29 0.03 8.45 -0.08
CA ALA A 29 -1.41 8.45 0.13
C ALA A 29 -1.82 9.74 0.88
N ALA A 30 -2.89 10.39 0.42
CA ALA A 30 -3.37 11.67 0.96
C ALA A 30 -2.28 12.77 1.11
N GLY A 31 -1.24 12.76 0.24
CA GLY A 31 -0.13 13.72 0.29
C GLY A 31 1.02 13.34 1.23
N GLU A 32 0.92 12.20 1.93
CA GLU A 32 1.94 11.72 2.86
C GLU A 32 2.69 10.50 2.34
N SER A 33 3.96 10.38 2.73
CA SER A 33 4.79 9.19 2.46
C SER A 33 4.55 8.10 3.49
N ALA A 34 4.40 6.87 3.01
CA ALA A 34 4.23 5.71 3.87
C ALA A 34 5.46 5.52 4.79
N PRO A 35 5.25 5.22 6.09
CA PRO A 35 6.32 4.98 7.05
C PRO A 35 6.92 3.58 6.94
N VAL A 36 6.59 2.82 5.88
CA VAL A 36 7.06 1.45 5.65
C VAL A 36 7.61 1.29 4.24
N THR A 37 8.50 0.33 4.09
CA THR A 37 9.16 0.06 2.82
C THR A 37 8.25 -0.66 1.82
N ARG A 38 8.68 -0.68 0.56
CA ARG A 38 8.02 -1.41 -0.53
C ARG A 38 7.81 -2.89 -0.24
N THR A 39 8.74 -3.51 0.49
CA THR A 39 8.69 -4.93 0.85
C THR A 39 7.46 -5.22 1.70
N THR A 40 7.12 -4.35 2.67
CA THR A 40 5.89 -4.49 3.47
C THR A 40 4.65 -4.54 2.58
N TRP A 41 4.54 -3.64 1.61
CA TRP A 41 3.42 -3.63 0.66
C TRP A 41 3.38 -4.89 -0.20
N ASN A 42 4.54 -5.42 -0.65
CA ASN A 42 4.59 -6.68 -1.40
C ASN A 42 4.04 -7.84 -0.57
N HIS A 43 4.47 -7.97 0.68
CA HIS A 43 3.93 -9.00 1.57
C HIS A 43 2.43 -8.84 1.81
N LEU A 44 1.94 -7.61 2.00
CA LEU A 44 0.49 -7.35 2.14
C LEU A 44 -0.28 -7.72 0.87
N ARG A 45 0.29 -7.50 -0.31
CA ARG A 45 -0.29 -7.94 -1.58
C ARG A 45 -0.32 -9.47 -1.66
N ASP A 46 0.77 -10.14 -1.30
CA ASP A 46 0.87 -11.60 -1.35
C ASP A 46 -0.11 -12.26 -0.36
N LEU A 47 -0.44 -11.57 0.74
CA LEU A 47 -1.51 -11.95 1.67
C LEU A 47 -2.93 -11.63 1.16
N GLY A 48 -3.06 -10.93 0.03
CA GLY A 48 -4.33 -10.51 -0.56
C GLY A 48 -5.05 -9.44 0.26
N LEU A 49 -4.30 -8.60 0.99
CA LEU A 49 -4.84 -7.51 1.81
C LEU A 49 -4.82 -6.19 1.06
N VAL A 50 -3.83 -5.98 0.20
CA VAL A 50 -3.79 -4.88 -0.76
C VAL A 50 -3.67 -5.41 -2.17
N GLU A 51 -4.02 -4.61 -3.16
CA GLU A 51 -3.77 -4.92 -4.56
C GLU A 51 -3.01 -3.77 -5.24
N PHE A 52 -2.11 -4.12 -6.17
CA PHE A 52 -1.46 -3.13 -7.02
C PHE A 52 -2.15 -3.06 -8.37
N TYR A 53 -2.43 -1.85 -8.83
CA TYR A 53 -3.22 -1.63 -10.03
C TYR A 53 -2.74 -0.40 -10.83
N LYS A 54 -3.23 -0.25 -12.06
CA LYS A 54 -2.86 0.84 -13.00
C LYS A 54 -1.35 1.08 -13.09
N PRO A 55 -0.53 0.07 -13.47
CA PRO A 55 0.92 0.23 -13.53
C PRO A 55 1.31 1.42 -14.41
N THR A 56 2.18 2.29 -13.90
CA THR A 56 2.78 3.38 -14.65
C THR A 56 4.30 3.15 -14.75
N GLY A 57 4.90 3.45 -15.91
CA GLY A 57 6.33 3.23 -16.16
C GLY A 57 6.76 1.77 -15.91
N LYS A 58 7.79 1.55 -15.08
CA LYS A 58 8.30 0.21 -14.70
C LYS A 58 7.40 -0.58 -13.72
N GLY A 59 6.08 -0.41 -13.80
CA GLY A 59 5.11 -1.33 -13.15
C GLY A 59 4.64 -0.97 -11.74
N ARG A 60 4.65 0.31 -11.33
CA ARG A 60 4.50 0.68 -9.89
C ARG A 60 3.31 1.60 -9.60
N GLY A 61 2.27 1.49 -10.39
CA GLY A 61 1.11 2.39 -10.44
C GLY A 61 0.53 2.83 -9.09
N ARG A 62 -0.39 2.02 -8.57
CA ARG A 62 -1.18 2.36 -7.38
C ARG A 62 -1.34 1.14 -6.49
N CYS A 63 -1.62 1.40 -5.21
CA CYS A 63 -1.93 0.41 -4.19
C CYS A 63 -3.27 0.77 -3.58
N ARG A 64 -4.18 -0.20 -3.42
CA ARG A 64 -5.41 0.00 -2.64
C ARG A 64 -5.70 -1.17 -1.71
N LEU A 65 -6.44 -0.88 -0.65
CA LEU A 65 -7.00 -1.88 0.25
C LEU A 65 -8.00 -2.78 -0.50
N THR A 66 -8.00 -4.07 -0.17
CA THR A 66 -8.99 -5.04 -0.63
C THR A 66 -10.12 -5.16 0.38
N GLN A 67 -11.22 -5.82 0.00
CA GLN A 67 -12.33 -6.12 0.91
C GLN A 67 -11.91 -6.92 2.15
N ARG A 68 -10.84 -7.74 2.06
CA ARG A 68 -10.30 -8.50 3.21
C ARG A 68 -9.64 -7.63 4.27
N SER A 69 -9.13 -6.48 3.86
CA SER A 69 -8.51 -5.50 4.75
C SER A 69 -9.48 -4.41 5.21
N ALA A 70 -10.73 -4.44 4.72
CA ALA A 70 -11.78 -3.48 5.03
C ALA A 70 -12.71 -3.93 6.19
N ALA A 71 -12.40 -5.06 6.83
CA ALA A 71 -13.02 -5.45 8.10
C ALA A 71 -12.35 -4.75 9.29
#